data_AF-A0A7V2UEW8-F1
#
_entry.id   AF-A0A7V2UEW8-F1
#
_cell.length_a   1.000
_cell.length_b   1.000
_cell.length_c   1.000
_cell.angle_alpha   90.00
_cell.angle_beta   90.00
_cell.angle_gamma   90.00
#
_symmetry.space_group_name_H-M   'P 1'
#
loop_
_entity.id
_entity.type
_entity.pdbx_description
1 polymer ?
#
loop_
_entity_poly.entity_id
_entity_poly.type
_entity_poly.pdbx_seq_one_letter_code
_entity_poly.pdbx_strand_id
1 'polypeptide(L)'
;MRRSWIALGIVVVLIVVAIVLLLKSPPRPTTTAPPPEEPSKAKTTTETPVEPVKQPETGEKAKEVVEPPRKLEPVDADAVLKDADARLEAGKLVEAQAVLSEAILRDPKVKRADEIKARLNKLSDEIFFSDKVYAPFAVAHQVVAGDALVKLATKYRTTIELIRRINGLKSDALRIGQRLKVIPGGFDVAVDKSDFRLTVTKNGIWVREFTVGLGKDGTTPVGAFVAGHKLREPVYFGDGTPIPFGDKKANPLGTRWITIQAEYGIHGTWEPDSMGKEGSKGCVRMLNPDVEWLFDLIVPGNSKIVIRP
;
A
#
# COMPACT_ATOMS: atom_id res chain seq x y z
N MET A 1 -13.16 -59.67 -2.26
CA MET A 1 -13.66 -59.02 -1.02
C MET A 1 -12.82 -59.34 0.23
N ARG A 2 -11.49 -59.13 0.22
CA ARG A 2 -10.63 -59.32 1.42
C ARG A 2 -9.60 -58.20 1.68
N ARG A 3 -9.59 -57.14 0.86
CA ARG A 3 -8.62 -56.02 0.98
C ARG A 3 -9.15 -54.80 1.77
N SER A 4 -10.47 -54.64 1.97
CA SER A 4 -11.02 -53.49 2.71
C SER A 4 -10.94 -53.59 4.24
N TRP A 5 -10.78 -54.79 4.82
CA TRP A 5 -10.75 -54.96 6.28
C TRP A 5 -9.39 -54.60 6.89
N ILE A 6 -8.30 -54.75 6.13
CA ILE A 6 -6.94 -54.41 6.59
C ILE A 6 -6.75 -52.89 6.61
N ALA A 7 -7.27 -52.18 5.61
CA ALA A 7 -7.22 -50.72 5.57
C ALA A 7 -8.04 -50.07 6.69
N LEU A 8 -9.22 -50.63 7.02
CA LEU A 8 -10.04 -50.14 8.13
C LEU A 8 -9.37 -50.38 9.50
N GLY A 9 -8.72 -51.53 9.68
CA GLY A 9 -7.97 -51.83 10.90
C GLY A 9 -6.79 -50.87 11.14
N ILE A 10 -6.06 -50.50 10.10
CA ILE A 10 -4.93 -49.55 10.20
C ILE A 10 -5.42 -48.15 10.56
N VAL A 11 -6.53 -47.69 9.96
CA VAL A 11 -7.10 -46.37 10.26
C VAL A 11 -7.60 -46.30 11.72
N VAL A 12 -8.23 -47.35 12.24
CA VAL A 12 -8.69 -47.39 13.64
C VAL A 12 -7.50 -47.37 14.61
N VAL A 13 -6.43 -48.11 14.33
CA VAL A 13 -5.21 -48.10 15.17
C VAL A 13 -4.54 -46.73 15.17
N LEU A 14 -4.46 -46.04 14.02
CA LEU A 14 -3.89 -44.70 13.94
C LEU A 14 -4.72 -43.66 14.70
N ILE A 15 -6.05 -43.77 14.67
CA ILE A 15 -6.94 -42.88 15.44
C ILE A 15 -6.77 -43.11 16.93
N VAL A 16 -6.69 -44.37 17.38
CA VAL A 16 -6.49 -44.68 18.81
C VAL A 16 -5.12 -44.20 19.31
N VAL A 17 -4.05 -44.37 18.51
CA VAL A 17 -2.72 -43.84 18.86
C VAL A 17 -2.72 -42.31 18.91
N ALA A 18 -3.38 -41.63 17.97
CA ALA A 18 -3.49 -40.17 17.99
C ALA A 18 -4.27 -39.67 19.22
N ILE A 19 -5.35 -40.35 19.62
CA ILE A 19 -6.13 -40.01 20.83
C ILE A 19 -5.29 -40.22 22.09
N VAL A 20 -4.53 -41.32 22.18
CA VAL A 20 -3.64 -41.58 23.33
C VAL A 20 -2.50 -40.55 23.42
N LEU A 21 -1.97 -40.07 22.29
CA LEU A 21 -0.97 -39.01 22.27
C LEU A 21 -1.56 -37.63 22.65
N LEU A 22 -2.80 -37.35 22.26
CA LEU A 22 -3.52 -36.13 22.66
C LEU A 22 -3.86 -36.13 24.15
N LEU A 23 -4.19 -37.29 24.74
CA LEU A 23 -4.51 -37.42 26.17
C LEU A 23 -3.27 -37.47 27.08
N LYS A 24 -2.07 -37.67 26.54
CA LYS A 24 -0.79 -37.68 27.29
C LYS A 24 0.02 -36.40 27.17
N SER A 25 -0.52 -35.37 26.53
CA SER A 25 0.16 -34.08 26.44
C SER A 25 0.12 -33.38 27.81
N PRO A 26 1.26 -32.96 28.39
CA PRO A 26 1.26 -32.20 29.63
C PRO A 26 0.50 -30.88 29.43
N PRO A 27 -0.18 -30.36 30.47
CA PRO A 27 -0.87 -29.08 30.37
C PRO A 27 0.11 -27.99 29.92
N ARG A 28 -0.32 -27.14 28.99
CA ARG A 28 0.46 -25.97 28.57
C ARG A 28 0.75 -25.12 29.82
N PRO A 29 1.98 -24.60 29.99
CA PRO A 29 2.27 -23.70 31.08
C PRO A 29 1.35 -22.47 30.98
N THR A 30 0.54 -22.28 32.01
CA THR A 30 -0.21 -21.06 32.26
C THR A 30 0.82 -19.93 32.38
N THR A 31 0.89 -19.07 31.36
CA THR A 31 1.61 -17.80 31.46
C THR A 31 0.74 -16.88 32.30
N THR A 32 0.98 -16.87 33.60
CA THR A 32 0.46 -15.84 34.51
C THR A 32 1.04 -14.50 34.06
N ALA A 33 0.18 -13.55 33.74
CA ALA A 33 0.60 -12.16 33.51
C ALA A 33 1.33 -11.64 34.77
N PRO A 34 2.43 -10.89 34.63
CA PRO A 34 3.06 -10.26 35.78
C PRO A 34 2.10 -9.23 36.41
N PRO A 35 2.13 -9.04 37.75
CA PRO A 35 1.28 -8.07 38.42
C PRO A 35 1.59 -6.63 37.95
N PRO A 36 0.62 -5.69 38.02
CA PRO A 36 0.88 -4.29 37.73
C PRO A 36 1.88 -3.73 38.74
N GLU A 37 2.94 -3.06 38.27
CA GLU A 37 3.86 -2.32 39.14
C GLU A 37 3.12 -1.16 39.84
N GLU A 38 3.24 -1.11 41.17
CA GLU A 38 2.76 -0.02 42.00
C GLU A 38 3.54 1.29 41.72
N PRO A 39 2.89 2.46 41.81
CA PRO A 39 3.52 3.75 41.53
C PRO A 39 4.58 4.10 42.60
N SER A 40 5.83 4.22 42.14
CA SER A 40 6.95 4.67 42.95
C SER A 40 6.78 6.13 43.40
N LYS A 41 6.98 6.35 44.70
CA LYS A 41 6.80 7.60 45.43
C LYS A 41 7.76 8.69 44.96
N ALA A 42 7.22 9.89 44.85
CA ALA A 42 7.89 11.14 44.58
C ALA A 42 9.08 11.41 45.52
N LYS A 43 10.16 11.96 44.96
CA LYS A 43 11.20 12.65 45.69
C LYS A 43 11.17 14.13 45.29
N THR A 44 10.82 14.94 46.27
CA THR A 44 10.83 16.40 46.29
C THR A 44 12.22 16.93 45.95
N THR A 45 12.30 17.81 44.95
CA THR A 45 13.43 18.72 44.75
C THR A 45 12.88 20.14 44.78
N THR A 46 13.48 20.93 45.66
CA THR A 46 13.21 22.31 46.02
C THR A 46 13.13 23.26 44.81
N GLU A 47 12.03 23.99 44.71
CA GLU A 47 11.86 25.13 43.79
C GLU A 47 12.60 26.36 44.34
N THR A 48 13.43 26.97 43.48
CA THR A 48 13.93 28.34 43.69
C THR A 48 12.97 29.31 42.98
N PRO A 49 12.58 30.45 43.58
CA PRO A 49 11.56 31.33 43.01
C PRO A 49 12.01 32.01 41.72
N VAL A 50 11.20 31.93 40.66
CA VAL A 50 11.36 32.72 39.43
C VAL A 50 10.43 33.91 39.49
N GLU A 51 10.98 35.10 39.29
CA GLU A 51 10.26 36.39 39.19
C GLU A 51 9.12 36.36 38.15
N PRO A 52 8.06 37.17 38.35
CA PRO A 52 6.93 37.20 37.42
C PRO A 52 7.33 37.91 36.12
N VAL A 53 7.43 37.14 35.04
CA VAL A 53 7.52 37.68 33.68
C VAL A 53 6.18 38.30 33.32
N LYS A 54 6.20 39.62 33.06
CA LYS A 54 5.08 40.40 32.53
C LYS A 54 4.50 39.74 31.28
N GLN A 55 3.18 39.61 31.22
CA GLN A 55 2.43 39.34 30.00
C GLN A 55 2.77 40.39 28.94
N PRO A 56 3.10 40.01 27.70
CA PRO A 56 3.08 40.94 26.59
C PRO A 56 1.62 41.27 26.26
N GLU A 57 1.38 42.58 26.20
CA GLU A 57 0.12 43.20 25.86
C GLU A 57 -0.37 42.77 24.48
N THR A 58 -1.69 42.76 24.37
CA THR A 58 -2.46 42.57 23.16
C THR A 58 -2.21 43.73 22.19
N GLY A 59 -1.97 43.42 20.92
CA GLY A 59 -2.24 44.36 19.84
C GLY A 59 -1.15 44.52 18.78
N GLU A 60 -1.01 43.54 17.90
CA GLU A 60 -0.88 43.84 16.47
C GLU A 60 -1.34 42.64 15.66
N LYS A 61 -2.55 42.73 15.08
CA LYS A 61 -2.99 41.78 14.05
C LYS A 61 -2.06 41.96 12.86
N ALA A 62 -1.07 41.08 12.72
CA ALA A 62 -0.47 40.83 11.43
C ALA A 62 -1.59 40.39 10.50
N LYS A 63 -2.02 41.29 9.61
CA LYS A 63 -2.83 40.93 8.46
C LYS A 63 -1.95 40.03 7.62
N GLU A 64 -2.10 38.72 7.80
CA GLU A 64 -1.69 37.75 6.80
C GLU A 64 -2.37 38.18 5.50
N VAL A 65 -1.58 38.72 4.58
CA VAL A 65 -2.02 39.02 3.23
C VAL A 65 -2.28 37.65 2.62
N VAL A 66 -3.51 37.16 2.77
CA VAL A 66 -4.02 36.07 1.96
C VAL A 66 -4.07 36.64 0.54
N GLU A 67 -2.99 36.48 -0.21
CA GLU A 67 -3.02 36.74 -1.64
C GLU A 67 -4.21 35.96 -2.21
N PRO A 68 -5.10 36.59 -2.99
CA PRO A 68 -6.16 35.87 -3.65
C PRO A 68 -5.53 34.72 -4.44
N PRO A 69 -6.16 33.52 -4.49
CA PRO A 69 -5.57 32.36 -5.15
C PRO A 69 -5.16 32.77 -6.56
N ARG A 70 -3.85 32.86 -6.78
CA ARG A 70 -3.29 33.17 -8.10
C ARG A 70 -3.85 32.09 -9.01
N LYS A 71 -4.61 32.48 -10.03
CA LYS A 71 -5.07 31.53 -11.05
C LYS A 71 -3.84 30.76 -11.51
N LEU A 72 -3.84 29.45 -11.26
CA LEU A 72 -2.73 28.60 -11.66
C LEU A 72 -2.62 28.72 -13.18
N GLU A 73 -1.48 29.20 -13.67
CA GLU A 73 -1.20 29.27 -15.10
C GLU A 73 -1.42 27.87 -15.72
N PRO A 74 -2.05 27.76 -16.89
CA PRO A 74 -2.22 26.48 -17.57
C PRO A 74 -0.89 25.72 -17.71
N VAL A 75 -0.93 24.38 -17.70
CA VAL A 75 0.28 23.59 -17.96
C VAL A 75 0.69 23.75 -19.42
N ASP A 76 1.88 24.28 -19.67
CA ASP A 76 2.52 24.25 -20.99
C ASP A 76 3.24 22.91 -21.18
N ALA A 77 2.58 21.97 -21.86
CA ALA A 77 3.13 20.64 -22.10
C ALA A 77 4.41 20.63 -22.94
N ASP A 78 4.55 21.57 -23.88
CA ASP A 78 5.71 21.61 -24.77
C ASP A 78 6.94 22.09 -23.99
N ALA A 79 6.77 23.10 -23.12
CA ALA A 79 7.81 23.53 -22.19
C ALA A 79 8.18 22.44 -21.17
N VAL A 80 7.19 21.75 -20.60
CA VAL A 80 7.39 20.62 -19.67
C VAL A 80 8.21 19.50 -20.32
N LEU A 81 7.85 19.10 -21.54
CA LEU A 81 8.56 18.03 -22.25
C LEU A 81 9.99 18.45 -22.60
N LYS A 82 10.20 19.70 -23.01
CA LYS A 82 11.53 20.25 -23.28
C LYS A 82 12.43 20.26 -22.02
N ASP A 83 11.90 20.66 -20.87
CA ASP A 83 12.65 20.62 -19.60
C ASP A 83 12.98 19.17 -19.20
N ALA A 84 12.00 18.27 -19.31
CA ALA A 84 12.22 16.86 -19.04
C ALA A 84 13.32 16.26 -19.95
N ASP A 85 13.30 16.56 -21.26
CA ASP A 85 14.33 16.11 -22.21
C ASP A 85 15.71 16.62 -21.81
N ALA A 86 15.85 17.91 -21.49
CA ALA A 86 17.13 18.48 -21.04
C ALA A 86 17.68 17.77 -19.78
N ARG A 87 16.80 17.40 -18.84
CA ARG A 87 17.18 16.64 -17.64
C ARG A 87 17.57 15.21 -17.95
N LEU A 88 16.89 14.55 -18.88
CA LEU A 88 17.22 13.20 -19.32
C LEU A 88 18.59 13.15 -20.01
N GLU A 89 18.88 14.09 -20.90
CA GLU A 89 20.20 14.23 -21.54
C GLU A 89 21.31 14.50 -20.51
N ALA A 90 20.99 15.20 -19.41
CA ALA A 90 21.90 15.38 -18.28
C ALA A 90 21.98 14.18 -17.32
N GLY A 91 21.29 13.06 -17.61
CA GLY A 91 21.26 11.86 -16.74
C GLY A 91 20.42 12.02 -15.46
N LYS A 92 19.62 13.07 -15.35
CA LYS A 92 18.85 13.44 -14.15
C LYS A 92 17.43 12.86 -14.18
N LEU A 93 17.33 11.53 -14.20
CA LEU A 93 16.07 10.80 -14.37
C LEU A 93 15.00 11.17 -13.31
N VAL A 94 15.40 11.30 -12.04
CA VAL A 94 14.47 11.65 -10.94
C VAL A 94 13.92 13.07 -11.11
N GLU A 95 14.77 14.02 -11.53
CA GLU A 95 14.32 15.39 -11.78
C GLU A 95 13.37 15.46 -12.98
N ALA A 96 13.68 14.72 -14.06
CA ALA A 96 12.80 14.63 -15.22
C ALA A 96 11.44 14.02 -14.86
N GLN A 97 11.43 12.95 -14.06
CA GLN A 97 10.19 12.34 -13.56
C GLN A 97 9.38 13.32 -12.72
N ALA A 98 10.02 14.12 -11.86
CA ALA A 98 9.34 15.09 -11.01
C ALA A 98 8.60 16.15 -11.83
N VAL A 99 9.27 16.75 -12.83
CA VAL A 99 8.67 17.77 -13.71
C VAL A 99 7.48 17.21 -14.48
N LEU A 100 7.61 16.01 -15.05
CA LEU A 100 6.52 15.35 -15.76
C LEU A 100 5.36 14.97 -14.82
N SER A 101 5.67 14.53 -13.60
CA SER A 101 4.67 14.15 -12.59
C SER A 101 3.86 15.35 -12.15
N GLU A 102 4.52 16.47 -11.86
CA GLU A 102 3.86 17.71 -11.47
C GLU A 102 2.87 18.17 -12.54
N ALA A 103 3.28 18.14 -13.82
CA ALA A 103 2.42 18.50 -14.94
C ALA A 103 1.13 17.66 -15.00
N ILE A 104 1.26 16.33 -14.94
CA ILE A 104 0.11 15.41 -15.04
C ILE A 104 -0.76 15.38 -13.81
N LEU A 105 -0.18 15.49 -12.62
CA LEU A 105 -0.96 15.52 -11.39
C LEU A 105 -1.71 16.84 -11.22
N ARG A 106 -1.23 17.93 -11.83
CA ARG A 106 -1.88 19.25 -11.84
C ARG A 106 -2.97 19.36 -12.90
N ASP A 107 -2.71 18.87 -14.11
CA ASP A 107 -3.68 18.83 -15.21
C ASP A 107 -3.61 17.48 -15.93
N PRO A 108 -4.40 16.48 -15.48
CA PRO A 108 -4.42 15.15 -16.09
C PRO A 108 -4.89 15.13 -17.55
N LYS A 109 -5.53 16.20 -18.01
CA LYS A 109 -6.08 16.36 -19.37
C LYS A 109 -5.28 17.34 -20.22
N VAL A 110 -4.08 17.74 -19.77
CA VAL A 110 -3.18 18.61 -20.52
C VAL A 110 -2.95 18.07 -21.93
N LYS A 111 -2.74 18.96 -22.89
CA LYS A 111 -2.28 18.60 -24.23
C LYS A 111 -1.05 17.68 -24.13
N ARG A 112 -0.99 16.61 -24.94
CA ARG A 112 0.07 15.58 -24.90
C ARG A 112 0.16 14.77 -23.59
N ALA A 113 -0.91 14.73 -22.77
CA ALA A 113 -0.94 13.93 -21.54
C ALA A 113 -0.52 12.46 -21.77
N ASP A 114 -0.98 11.82 -22.85
CA ASP A 114 -0.65 10.44 -23.17
C ASP A 114 0.86 10.23 -23.37
N GLU A 115 1.54 11.17 -24.04
CA GLU A 115 2.99 11.13 -24.24
C GLU A 115 3.72 11.29 -22.90
N ILE A 116 3.30 12.24 -22.08
CA ILE A 116 3.90 12.47 -20.76
C ILE A 116 3.71 11.24 -19.88
N LYS A 117 2.50 10.67 -19.82
CA LYS A 117 2.20 9.44 -19.08
C LYS A 117 3.02 8.25 -19.60
N ALA A 118 3.21 8.11 -20.90
CA ALA A 118 4.06 7.07 -21.48
C ALA A 118 5.54 7.21 -21.06
N ARG A 119 6.07 8.44 -21.03
CA ARG A 119 7.42 8.73 -20.53
C ARG A 119 7.53 8.45 -19.03
N LEU A 120 6.54 8.88 -18.25
CA LEU A 120 6.45 8.61 -16.82
C LEU A 120 6.41 7.12 -16.49
N ASN A 121 5.71 6.30 -17.28
CA ASN A 121 5.69 4.85 -17.09
C ASN A 121 7.10 4.26 -17.25
N LYS A 122 7.83 4.65 -18.30
CA LYS A 122 9.21 4.20 -18.53
C LYS A 122 10.15 4.64 -17.39
N LEU A 123 10.05 5.90 -16.97
CA LEU A 123 10.85 6.42 -15.87
C LEU A 123 10.52 5.74 -14.55
N SER A 124 9.25 5.45 -14.29
CA SER A 124 8.82 4.77 -13.07
C SER A 124 9.31 3.31 -13.04
N ASP A 125 9.29 2.64 -14.18
CA ASP A 125 9.86 1.28 -14.32
C ASP A 125 11.36 1.27 -14.01
N GLU A 126 12.11 2.22 -14.55
CA GLU A 126 13.54 2.37 -14.24
C GLU A 126 13.79 2.77 -12.77
N ILE A 127 13.09 3.79 -12.26
CA ILE A 127 13.38 4.37 -10.94
C ILE A 127 12.93 3.46 -9.81
N PHE A 128 11.74 2.88 -9.89
CA PHE A 128 11.14 2.10 -8.79
C PHE A 128 11.30 0.60 -8.98
N PHE A 129 11.27 0.07 -10.21
CA PHE A 129 11.14 -1.36 -10.46
C PHE A 129 12.37 -2.01 -11.12
N SER A 130 13.45 -1.26 -11.38
CA SER A 130 14.78 -1.83 -11.63
C SER A 130 15.54 -2.13 -10.31
N ASP A 131 16.69 -2.80 -10.44
CA ASP A 131 17.62 -3.08 -9.33
C ASP A 131 18.46 -1.86 -8.92
N LYS A 132 18.46 -0.78 -9.71
CA LYS A 132 19.19 0.46 -9.42
C LYS A 132 18.53 1.25 -8.30
N VAL A 133 19.36 1.91 -7.49
CA VAL A 133 18.91 2.71 -6.34
C VAL A 133 18.92 4.19 -6.71
N TYR A 134 17.74 4.82 -6.64
CA TYR A 134 17.56 6.24 -6.90
C TYR A 134 17.09 6.96 -5.63
N ALA A 135 17.91 7.88 -5.14
CA ALA A 135 17.52 8.78 -4.07
C ALA A 135 16.53 9.85 -4.60
N PRO A 136 15.59 10.35 -3.77
CA PRO A 136 15.40 10.01 -2.35
C PRO A 136 14.46 8.81 -2.12
N PHE A 137 13.98 8.15 -3.17
CA PHE A 137 12.92 7.14 -3.03
C PHE A 137 13.40 5.78 -2.52
N ALA A 138 14.63 5.40 -2.84
CA ALA A 138 15.18 4.09 -2.52
C ALA A 138 16.53 4.22 -1.82
N VAL A 139 16.81 3.23 -0.97
CA VAL A 139 18.10 3.04 -0.31
C VAL A 139 18.68 1.67 -0.65
N ALA A 140 20.01 1.58 -0.66
CA ALA A 140 20.70 0.29 -0.75
C ALA A 140 20.95 -0.24 0.66
N HIS A 141 20.34 -1.37 0.98
CA HIS A 141 20.54 -2.08 2.24
C HIS A 141 21.50 -3.24 2.03
N GLN A 142 22.57 -3.33 2.81
CA GLN A 142 23.46 -4.49 2.82
C GLN A 142 23.01 -5.45 3.92
N VAL A 143 22.65 -6.67 3.52
CA VAL A 143 22.18 -7.72 4.43
C VAL A 143 23.27 -8.10 5.42
N VAL A 144 22.95 -8.10 6.71
CA VAL A 144 23.82 -8.54 7.80
C VAL A 144 23.23 -9.74 8.54
N ALA A 145 24.02 -10.33 9.45
CA ALA A 145 23.55 -11.44 10.27
C ALA A 145 22.30 -11.05 11.07
N GLY A 146 21.26 -11.90 10.99
CA GLY A 146 20.00 -11.70 11.70
C GLY A 146 18.93 -10.92 10.92
N ASP A 147 19.24 -10.40 9.74
CA ASP A 147 18.24 -9.83 8.83
C ASP A 147 17.28 -10.91 8.32
N ALA A 148 16.03 -10.50 8.16
CA ALA A 148 14.98 -11.27 7.52
C ALA A 148 14.04 -10.28 6.82
N LEU A 149 13.38 -10.68 5.73
CA LEU A 149 12.52 -9.78 4.97
C LEU A 149 11.45 -9.11 5.83
N VAL A 150 10.85 -9.84 6.78
CA VAL A 150 9.86 -9.28 7.72
C VAL A 150 10.45 -8.16 8.61
N LYS A 151 11.70 -8.30 9.06
CA LYS A 151 12.38 -7.28 9.87
C LYS A 151 12.71 -6.06 9.03
N LEU A 152 13.19 -6.27 7.80
CA LEU A 152 13.48 -5.18 6.87
C LEU A 152 12.20 -4.44 6.47
N ALA A 153 11.14 -5.16 6.13
CA ALA A 153 9.83 -4.59 5.82
C ALA A 153 9.32 -3.70 6.97
N THR A 154 9.41 -4.19 8.21
CA THR A 154 9.06 -3.42 9.41
C THR A 154 9.94 -2.18 9.58
N LYS A 155 11.27 -2.34 9.53
CA LYS A 155 12.26 -1.26 9.68
C LYS A 155 12.04 -0.13 8.69
N TYR A 156 11.80 -0.46 7.42
CA TYR A 156 11.63 0.51 6.35
C TYR A 156 10.16 0.90 6.11
N ARG A 157 9.21 0.38 6.91
CA ARG A 157 7.77 0.60 6.74
C ARG A 157 7.29 0.29 5.32
N THR A 158 7.72 -0.84 4.79
CA THR A 158 7.40 -1.32 3.45
C THR A 158 6.86 -2.76 3.52
N THR A 159 6.62 -3.41 2.40
CA THR A 159 6.10 -4.79 2.36
C THR A 159 7.20 -5.79 2.02
N ILE A 160 7.00 -7.04 2.43
CA ILE A 160 7.88 -8.16 2.02
C ILE A 160 7.78 -8.34 0.50
N GLU A 161 6.56 -8.24 -0.03
CA GLU A 161 6.27 -8.38 -1.45
C GLU A 161 7.04 -7.39 -2.33
N LEU A 162 7.06 -6.11 -1.94
CA LEU A 162 7.78 -5.09 -2.70
C LEU A 162 9.28 -5.35 -2.68
N ILE A 163 9.86 -5.66 -1.50
CA ILE A 163 11.29 -5.99 -1.40
C ILE A 163 11.61 -7.17 -2.31
N ARG A 164 10.78 -8.23 -2.31
CA ARG A 164 11.00 -9.38 -3.19
C ARG A 164 10.93 -9.00 -4.66
N ARG A 165 9.88 -8.27 -5.05
CA ARG A 165 9.61 -7.86 -6.44
C ARG A 165 10.79 -7.08 -7.02
N ILE A 166 11.20 -6.00 -6.37
CA ILE A 166 12.22 -5.09 -6.93
C ILE A 166 13.64 -5.66 -6.87
N ASN A 167 13.86 -6.74 -6.10
CA ASN A 167 15.15 -7.42 -6.02
C ASN A 167 15.15 -8.80 -6.70
N GLY A 168 14.08 -9.17 -7.42
CA GLY A 168 13.98 -10.46 -8.11
C GLY A 168 14.05 -11.68 -7.20
N LEU A 169 13.65 -11.56 -5.92
CA LEU A 169 13.76 -12.64 -4.94
C LEU A 169 12.64 -13.68 -5.12
N LYS A 170 13.04 -14.93 -5.37
CA LYS A 170 12.12 -16.08 -5.51
C LYS A 170 11.65 -16.66 -4.18
N SER A 171 12.34 -16.35 -3.08
CA SER A 171 12.01 -16.77 -1.73
C SER A 171 12.43 -15.71 -0.72
N ASP A 172 12.17 -15.95 0.56
CA ASP A 172 12.54 -15.03 1.64
C ASP A 172 14.00 -15.22 2.12
N ALA A 173 14.75 -16.12 1.49
CA ALA A 173 16.12 -16.40 1.85
C ALA A 173 17.05 -15.25 1.46
N LEU A 174 17.82 -14.76 2.43
CA LEU A 174 18.80 -13.68 2.26
C LEU A 174 20.22 -14.21 2.47
N ARG A 175 21.18 -13.63 1.76
CA ARG A 175 22.62 -13.93 1.94
C ARG A 175 23.30 -12.74 2.60
N ILE A 176 24.13 -12.99 3.62
CA ILE A 176 24.94 -11.94 4.24
C ILE A 176 25.82 -11.28 3.17
N GLY A 177 25.88 -9.95 3.18
CA GLY A 177 26.58 -9.14 2.19
C GLY A 177 25.77 -8.84 0.93
N GLN A 178 24.63 -9.49 0.71
CA GLN A 178 23.72 -9.19 -0.40
C GLN A 178 23.26 -7.73 -0.32
N ARG A 179 23.28 -7.04 -1.45
CA ARG A 179 22.74 -5.67 -1.56
C ARG A 179 21.28 -5.75 -2.03
N LEU A 180 20.38 -5.16 -1.27
CA LEU A 180 18.96 -5.05 -1.59
C LEU A 180 18.61 -3.58 -1.82
N LYS A 181 17.91 -3.29 -2.92
CA LYS A 181 17.14 -2.06 -3.05
C LYS A 181 15.96 -2.13 -2.09
N VAL A 182 15.73 -1.08 -1.32
CA VAL A 182 14.54 -0.96 -0.47
C VAL A 182 13.91 0.40 -0.70
N ILE A 183 12.59 0.42 -0.93
CA ILE A 183 11.80 1.65 -1.03
C ILE A 183 11.06 1.82 0.31
N PRO A 184 11.46 2.78 1.16
CA PRO A 184 10.82 2.97 2.46
C PRO A 184 9.43 3.59 2.34
N GLY A 185 8.49 3.16 3.19
CA GLY A 185 7.11 3.65 3.18
C GLY A 185 6.24 3.03 2.08
N GLY A 186 4.92 3.16 2.22
CA GLY A 186 3.95 2.75 1.20
C GLY A 186 3.85 3.71 0.02
N PHE A 187 3.08 3.29 -0.98
CA PHE A 187 2.63 4.11 -2.10
C PHE A 187 1.21 4.60 -1.83
N ASP A 188 0.86 5.76 -2.37
CA ASP A 188 -0.46 6.37 -2.21
C ASP A 188 -1.28 6.20 -3.50
N VAL A 189 -2.60 6.19 -3.35
CA VAL A 189 -3.55 6.00 -4.44
C VAL A 189 -4.54 7.16 -4.50
N ALA A 190 -4.81 7.65 -5.70
CA ALA A 190 -5.93 8.52 -6.01
C ALA A 190 -6.86 7.84 -7.01
N VAL A 191 -8.17 7.83 -6.74
CA VAL A 191 -9.19 7.35 -7.66
C VAL A 191 -10.03 8.54 -8.10
N ASP A 192 -10.09 8.80 -9.40
CA ASP A 192 -10.91 9.85 -9.99
C ASP A 192 -12.10 9.19 -10.67
N LYS A 193 -13.30 9.39 -10.10
CA LYS A 193 -14.51 8.66 -10.52
C LYS A 193 -14.99 9.13 -11.90
N SER A 194 -14.84 10.42 -12.22
CA SER A 194 -15.27 10.99 -13.51
C SER A 194 -14.64 10.30 -14.73
N ASP A 195 -13.40 9.82 -14.60
CA ASP A 195 -12.62 9.27 -15.71
C ASP A 195 -12.30 7.77 -15.50
N PHE A 196 -12.83 7.14 -14.45
CA PHE A 196 -12.55 5.74 -14.10
C PHE A 196 -11.04 5.45 -14.00
N ARG A 197 -10.29 6.35 -13.36
CA ARG A 197 -8.84 6.22 -13.21
C ARG A 197 -8.42 6.00 -11.77
N LEU A 198 -7.42 5.14 -11.60
CA LEU A 198 -6.68 4.97 -10.36
C LEU A 198 -5.22 5.31 -10.63
N THR A 199 -4.75 6.38 -10.02
CA THR A 199 -3.36 6.84 -10.06
C THR A 199 -2.61 6.38 -8.82
N VAL A 200 -1.41 5.83 -9.01
CA VAL A 200 -0.49 5.44 -7.93
C VAL A 200 0.67 6.41 -7.89
N THR A 201 0.99 6.89 -6.70
CA THR A 201 2.09 7.84 -6.47
C THR A 201 3.02 7.38 -5.35
N LYS A 202 4.26 7.88 -5.40
CA LYS A 202 5.21 7.78 -4.30
C LYS A 202 5.63 9.17 -3.88
N ASN A 203 5.26 9.61 -2.68
CA ASN A 203 5.57 10.93 -2.16
C ASN A 203 5.18 12.06 -3.15
N GLY A 204 4.01 11.96 -3.78
CA GLY A 204 3.53 12.93 -4.77
C GLY A 204 4.13 12.80 -6.17
N ILE A 205 4.97 11.80 -6.42
CA ILE A 205 5.55 11.52 -7.73
C ILE A 205 4.75 10.42 -8.41
N TRP A 206 4.43 10.62 -9.69
CA TRP A 206 3.68 9.65 -10.47
C TRP A 206 4.43 8.33 -10.59
N VAL A 207 3.71 7.22 -10.45
CA VAL A 207 4.25 5.87 -10.64
C VAL A 207 3.53 5.15 -11.77
N ARG A 208 2.19 5.11 -11.73
CA ARG A 208 1.38 4.41 -12.73
C ARG A 208 -0.10 4.80 -12.63
N GLU A 209 -0.85 4.63 -13.70
CA GLU A 209 -2.31 4.74 -13.71
C GLU A 209 -2.96 3.51 -14.32
N PHE A 210 -4.17 3.21 -13.84
CA PHE A 210 -4.99 2.10 -14.28
C PHE A 210 -6.41 2.58 -14.58
N THR A 211 -7.05 1.94 -15.55
CA THR A 211 -8.50 2.03 -15.69
C THR A 211 -9.15 1.14 -14.63
N VAL A 212 -10.20 1.63 -13.96
CA VAL A 212 -10.89 0.89 -12.91
C VAL A 212 -12.39 0.76 -13.18
N GLY A 213 -13.02 -0.24 -12.58
CA GLY A 213 -14.48 -0.33 -12.49
C GLY A 213 -14.96 0.26 -11.17
N LEU A 214 -16.11 0.92 -11.17
CA LEU A 214 -16.64 1.62 -9.99
C LEU A 214 -18.02 1.09 -9.58
N GLY A 215 -18.47 1.54 -8.42
CA GLY A 215 -19.83 1.32 -7.95
C GLY A 215 -20.87 1.99 -8.83
N LYS A 216 -22.05 1.38 -8.93
CA LYS A 216 -23.20 2.00 -9.62
C LYS A 216 -23.68 3.25 -8.91
N ASP A 217 -24.22 4.19 -9.66
CA ASP A 217 -24.95 5.36 -9.14
C ASP A 217 -24.10 6.17 -8.14
N GLY A 218 -22.79 6.22 -8.38
CA GLY A 218 -21.84 6.93 -7.54
C GLY A 218 -21.59 6.33 -6.15
N THR A 219 -21.99 5.07 -5.90
CA THR A 219 -21.83 4.38 -4.58
C THR A 219 -20.39 4.20 -4.12
N THR A 220 -19.39 4.33 -5.00
CA THR A 220 -17.99 4.39 -4.56
C THR A 220 -17.76 5.64 -3.71
N PRO A 221 -17.35 5.49 -2.44
CA PRO A 221 -17.32 6.60 -1.48
C PRO A 221 -16.26 7.63 -1.86
N VAL A 222 -16.61 8.91 -1.82
CA VAL A 222 -15.67 10.04 -1.99
C VAL A 222 -15.07 10.38 -0.64
N GLY A 223 -13.76 10.64 -0.59
CA GLY A 223 -13.08 11.00 0.65
C GLY A 223 -11.60 10.66 0.68
N ALA A 224 -10.98 10.93 1.82
CA ALA A 224 -9.60 10.52 2.10
C ALA A 224 -9.62 9.39 3.14
N PHE A 225 -8.92 8.31 2.83
CA PHE A 225 -8.85 7.08 3.59
C PHE A 225 -7.40 6.64 3.77
N VAL A 226 -7.20 5.68 4.67
CA VAL A 226 -5.92 4.97 4.82
C VAL A 226 -6.19 3.50 4.49
N ALA A 227 -5.32 2.91 3.67
CA ALA A 227 -5.45 1.52 3.28
C ALA A 227 -5.49 0.60 4.51
N GLY A 228 -6.52 -0.23 4.60
CA GLY A 228 -6.69 -1.18 5.69
C GLY A 228 -6.02 -2.53 5.40
N HIS A 229 -6.57 -3.58 6.01
CA HIS A 229 -6.08 -4.93 5.83
C HIS A 229 -6.14 -5.38 4.36
N LYS A 230 -5.23 -6.28 3.99
CA LYS A 230 -5.17 -6.87 2.64
C LYS A 230 -5.30 -8.39 2.71
N LEU A 231 -5.95 -8.98 1.71
CA LEU A 231 -6.09 -10.43 1.59
C LEU A 231 -5.67 -10.90 0.20
N ARG A 232 -4.93 -12.01 0.16
CA ARG A 232 -4.75 -12.79 -1.08
C ARG A 232 -5.87 -13.80 -1.15
N GLU A 233 -6.35 -14.08 -2.36
CA GLU A 233 -7.39 -15.09 -2.60
C GLU A 233 -8.58 -14.92 -1.64
N PRO A 234 -9.21 -13.72 -1.65
CA PRO A 234 -10.16 -13.32 -0.62
C PRO A 234 -11.45 -14.16 -0.66
N VAL A 235 -11.95 -14.51 0.52
CA VAL A 235 -13.32 -14.99 0.73
C VAL A 235 -14.27 -13.80 0.64
N TYR A 236 -15.39 -13.97 -0.04
CA TYR A 236 -16.44 -12.95 -0.18
C TYR A 236 -17.59 -13.24 0.78
N PHE A 237 -18.07 -12.22 1.51
CA PHE A 237 -19.09 -12.36 2.56
C PHE A 237 -20.43 -11.68 2.20
N GLY A 238 -20.76 -11.57 0.91
CA GLY A 238 -21.83 -10.71 0.38
C GLY A 238 -23.09 -10.54 1.25
N ASP A 239 -23.80 -11.62 1.57
CA ASP A 239 -25.01 -11.64 2.41
C ASP A 239 -24.76 -12.21 3.82
N GLY A 240 -23.49 -12.29 4.22
CA GLY A 240 -23.04 -12.95 5.45
C GLY A 240 -22.59 -14.39 5.26
N THR A 241 -22.93 -15.05 4.15
CA THR A 241 -22.44 -16.40 3.84
C THR A 241 -21.03 -16.32 3.25
N PRO A 242 -20.03 -17.04 3.81
CA PRO A 242 -18.68 -17.05 3.24
C PRO A 242 -18.65 -17.83 1.92
N ILE A 243 -18.29 -17.12 0.84
CA ILE A 243 -18.09 -17.68 -0.49
C ILE A 243 -16.57 -17.73 -0.74
N PRO A 244 -15.98 -18.93 -0.87
CA PRO A 244 -14.54 -19.08 -0.99
C PRO A 244 -13.99 -18.44 -2.27
N PHE A 245 -12.68 -18.18 -2.28
CA PHE A 245 -11.98 -17.82 -3.50
C PHE A 245 -12.08 -18.93 -4.56
N GLY A 246 -12.05 -18.55 -5.83
CA GLY A 246 -12.10 -19.47 -6.97
C GLY A 246 -13.50 -19.75 -7.51
N ASP A 247 -14.56 -19.50 -6.72
CA ASP A 247 -15.93 -19.48 -7.25
C ASP A 247 -16.15 -18.18 -8.06
N LYS A 248 -15.79 -18.21 -9.34
CA LYS A 248 -15.83 -17.02 -10.20
C LYS A 248 -17.24 -16.50 -10.48
N LYS A 249 -18.29 -17.30 -10.19
CA LYS A 249 -19.68 -16.90 -10.39
C LYS A 249 -20.23 -16.18 -9.16
N ALA A 250 -19.90 -16.68 -7.96
CA ALA A 250 -20.44 -16.15 -6.71
C ALA A 250 -19.49 -15.19 -5.97
N ASN A 251 -18.17 -15.32 -6.15
CA ASN A 251 -17.15 -14.45 -5.54
C ASN A 251 -16.58 -13.48 -6.58
N PRO A 252 -16.93 -12.18 -6.53
CA PRO A 252 -16.50 -11.20 -7.52
C PRO A 252 -15.12 -10.59 -7.25
N LEU A 253 -14.45 -10.94 -6.15
CA LEU A 253 -13.31 -10.18 -5.62
C LEU A 253 -11.99 -10.37 -6.39
N GLY A 254 -11.92 -11.34 -7.30
CA GLY A 254 -10.69 -11.66 -8.00
C GLY A 254 -9.59 -12.17 -7.06
N THR A 255 -8.33 -11.83 -7.33
CA THR A 255 -7.18 -12.44 -6.65
C THR A 255 -6.68 -11.70 -5.42
N ARG A 256 -7.03 -10.42 -5.24
CA ARG A 256 -6.56 -9.58 -4.13
C ARG A 256 -7.67 -8.68 -3.62
N TRP A 257 -7.58 -8.35 -2.33
CA TRP A 257 -8.41 -7.37 -1.64
C TRP A 257 -7.54 -6.39 -0.86
N ILE A 258 -7.88 -5.11 -0.91
CA ILE A 258 -7.28 -4.02 -0.13
C ILE A 258 -8.43 -3.19 0.45
N THR A 259 -8.52 -3.12 1.77
CA THR A 259 -9.65 -2.42 2.43
C THR A 259 -9.51 -0.91 2.32
N ILE A 260 -10.62 -0.22 2.06
CA ILE A 260 -10.73 1.24 2.12
C ILE A 260 -11.46 1.64 3.41
N GLN A 261 -12.71 1.19 3.56
CA GLN A 261 -13.55 1.44 4.74
C GLN A 261 -14.72 0.46 4.77
N ALA A 262 -15.09 -0.05 5.96
CA ALA A 262 -16.23 -0.96 6.14
C ALA A 262 -16.23 -2.11 5.12
N GLU A 263 -17.32 -2.32 4.37
CA GLU A 263 -17.40 -3.31 3.29
C GLU A 263 -16.76 -2.89 1.94
N TYR A 264 -16.16 -1.69 1.84
CA TYR A 264 -15.55 -1.19 0.60
C TYR A 264 -14.05 -1.45 0.52
N GLY A 265 -13.61 -1.88 -0.67
CA GLY A 265 -12.21 -2.16 -0.95
C GLY A 265 -11.84 -1.93 -2.41
N ILE A 266 -10.53 -1.95 -2.67
CA ILE A 266 -9.94 -2.14 -3.99
C ILE A 266 -9.70 -3.63 -4.17
N HIS A 267 -10.22 -4.22 -5.24
CA HIS A 267 -10.08 -5.65 -5.48
C HIS A 267 -9.96 -6.01 -6.95
N GLY A 268 -9.61 -7.26 -7.22
CA GLY A 268 -9.52 -7.81 -8.58
C GLY A 268 -10.89 -8.00 -9.23
N THR A 269 -10.95 -8.69 -10.36
CA THR A 269 -12.24 -9.03 -10.99
C THR A 269 -12.13 -10.28 -11.84
N TRP A 270 -13.23 -11.02 -11.97
CA TRP A 270 -13.37 -12.08 -12.99
C TRP A 270 -14.01 -11.57 -14.29
N GLU A 271 -14.44 -10.31 -14.30
CA GLU A 271 -15.10 -9.63 -15.41
C GLU A 271 -14.19 -8.51 -15.93
N PRO A 272 -13.20 -8.79 -16.79
CA PRO A 272 -12.28 -7.76 -17.29
C PRO A 272 -12.99 -6.65 -18.06
N ASP A 273 -14.10 -6.97 -18.74
CA ASP A 273 -14.90 -6.00 -19.49
C ASP A 273 -15.66 -5.00 -18.58
N SER A 274 -15.51 -5.11 -17.26
CA SER A 274 -16.06 -4.17 -16.29
C SER A 274 -15.18 -2.93 -16.04
N MET A 275 -13.96 -2.89 -16.59
CA MET A 275 -13.09 -1.72 -16.49
C MET A 275 -13.68 -0.54 -17.26
N GLY A 276 -13.64 0.66 -16.66
CA GLY A 276 -14.23 1.87 -17.25
C GLY A 276 -15.75 1.92 -17.16
N LYS A 277 -16.36 1.08 -16.32
CA LYS A 277 -17.81 0.99 -16.15
C LYS A 277 -18.20 1.04 -14.68
N GLU A 278 -19.41 1.52 -14.45
CA GLU A 278 -20.10 1.33 -13.19
C GLU A 278 -20.77 -0.04 -13.13
N GLY A 279 -20.66 -0.72 -11.99
CA GLY A 279 -21.28 -2.03 -11.85
C GLY A 279 -21.19 -2.68 -10.47
N SER A 280 -20.27 -2.25 -9.62
CA SER A 280 -20.10 -2.83 -8.29
C SER A 280 -21.11 -2.24 -7.28
N LYS A 281 -21.13 -2.78 -6.05
CA LYS A 281 -21.88 -2.21 -4.92
C LYS A 281 -21.18 -1.01 -4.25
N GLY A 282 -20.04 -0.56 -4.79
CA GLY A 282 -19.26 0.58 -4.28
C GLY A 282 -17.75 0.35 -4.29
N CYS A 283 -17.28 -0.89 -4.40
CA CYS A 283 -15.85 -1.22 -4.49
C CYS A 283 -15.19 -0.71 -5.78
N VAL A 284 -13.88 -0.48 -5.71
CA VAL A 284 -13.04 -0.19 -6.87
C VAL A 284 -12.50 -1.50 -7.43
N ARG A 285 -12.84 -1.82 -8.68
CA ARG A 285 -12.42 -3.04 -9.38
C ARG A 285 -11.21 -2.74 -10.26
N MET A 286 -10.23 -3.64 -10.23
CA MET A 286 -9.05 -3.63 -11.09
C MET A 286 -8.90 -4.99 -11.78
N LEU A 287 -8.14 -5.05 -12.87
CA LEU A 287 -7.71 -6.33 -13.42
C LEU A 287 -6.84 -7.07 -12.41
N ASN A 288 -6.90 -8.41 -12.39
CA ASN A 288 -6.15 -9.22 -11.42
C ASN A 288 -4.63 -8.93 -11.43
N PRO A 289 -3.94 -8.85 -12.58
CA PRO A 289 -2.51 -8.49 -12.60
C PRO A 289 -2.23 -7.10 -12.00
N ASP A 290 -3.12 -6.14 -12.22
CA ASP A 290 -2.94 -4.76 -11.76
C ASP A 290 -3.15 -4.64 -10.24
N VAL A 291 -4.17 -5.30 -9.69
CA VAL A 291 -4.37 -5.32 -8.23
C VAL A 291 -3.28 -6.13 -7.53
N GLU A 292 -2.73 -7.17 -8.17
CA GLU A 292 -1.59 -7.92 -7.63
C GLU A 292 -0.34 -7.06 -7.56
N TRP A 293 -0.09 -6.26 -8.58
CA TRP A 293 0.98 -5.27 -8.56
C TRP A 293 0.72 -4.24 -7.46
N LEU A 294 -0.47 -3.63 -7.41
CA LEU A 294 -0.81 -2.61 -6.40
C LEU A 294 -0.70 -3.18 -4.98
N PHE A 295 -1.18 -4.40 -4.75
CA PHE A 295 -1.14 -5.08 -3.47
C PHE A 295 0.28 -5.13 -2.89
N ASP A 296 1.29 -5.35 -3.72
CA ASP A 296 2.67 -5.41 -3.26
C ASP A 296 3.17 -4.04 -2.76
N LEU A 297 2.67 -2.94 -3.30
CA LEU A 297 3.12 -1.58 -3.00
C LEU A 297 2.40 -0.95 -1.79
N ILE A 298 1.17 -1.36 -1.51
CA ILE A 298 0.33 -0.78 -0.46
C ILE A 298 0.72 -1.29 0.93
N VAL A 299 0.95 -0.37 1.85
CA VAL A 299 1.27 -0.65 3.26
C VAL A 299 0.04 -0.30 4.12
N PRO A 300 -0.65 -1.30 4.69
CA PRO A 300 -1.77 -1.08 5.60
C PRO A 300 -1.44 -0.11 6.73
N GLY A 301 -2.34 0.84 7.02
CA GLY A 301 -2.17 1.86 8.04
C GLY A 301 -1.23 3.02 7.66
N ASN A 302 -0.58 2.96 6.49
CA ASN A 302 0.37 4.01 6.05
C ASN A 302 0.05 4.58 4.66
N SER A 303 -0.33 3.73 3.71
CA SER A 303 -0.73 4.15 2.36
C SER A 303 -2.05 4.91 2.39
N LYS A 304 -2.08 6.10 1.77
CA LYS A 304 -3.29 6.91 1.63
C LYS A 304 -4.07 6.50 0.40
N ILE A 305 -5.39 6.54 0.50
CA ILE A 305 -6.31 6.35 -0.61
C ILE A 305 -7.22 7.57 -0.66
N VAL A 306 -7.19 8.32 -1.75
CA VAL A 306 -8.08 9.47 -1.97
C VAL A 306 -9.03 9.12 -3.10
N ILE A 307 -10.33 9.25 -2.88
CA ILE A 307 -11.33 9.06 -3.93
C ILE A 307 -12.00 10.41 -4.19
N ARG A 308 -11.94 10.86 -5.44
CA ARG A 308 -12.49 12.12 -5.92
C ARG A 308 -13.75 11.86 -6.77
N PRO A 309 -14.63 12.86 -6.90
CA PRO A 309 -15.83 12.77 -7.76
C PRO A 309 -15.55 12.41 -9.23
#